data_AF-A0AAD6MZ37-F1
#
_entry.id   AF-A0AAD6MZ37-F1
#
_cell.length_a   1.000
_cell.length_b   1.000
_cell.length_c   1.000
_cell.angle_alpha   90.00
_cell.angle_beta   90.00
_cell.angle_gamma   90.00
#
_symmetry.space_group_name_H-M   'P 1'
#
loop_
_entity.id
_entity.type
_entity.pdbx_description
1 polymer ?
#
loop_
_entity_poly.entity_id
_entity_poly.type
_entity_poly.pdbx_seq_one_letter_code
_entity_poly.pdbx_strand_id
1 'polypeptide(L)'
;MLELSEKRKIVEGFQLMPDSVVKFSATPTLEWVEGMFSFKTRLIQAARLKALGVDCVIIDKNEEAEGNWAERYDCLKFHIQKSCCQTPYLPYPDEYPAILEKPMLVEHTKRYAETFHLNLLNSFTVEGSSFNESKGTWHFKI
;
A
#
# COMPACT_ATOMS: atom_id res chain seq x y z
N MET A 1 -17.27 3.86 -11.01
CA MET A 1 -16.50 4.78 -10.14
C MET A 1 -17.20 5.04 -8.80
N LEU A 2 -18.53 5.24 -8.77
CA LEU A 2 -19.34 5.36 -7.52
C LEU A 2 -19.76 4.00 -6.91
N GLU A 3 -19.89 2.94 -7.72
CA GLU A 3 -20.37 1.64 -7.23
C GLU A 3 -19.41 0.93 -6.25
N LEU A 4 -18.10 1.15 -6.38
CA LEU A 4 -17.08 0.52 -5.53
C LEU A 4 -16.97 1.19 -4.15
N SER A 5 -17.18 2.50 -4.08
CA SER A 5 -17.17 3.26 -2.82
C SER A 5 -18.43 2.99 -1.99
N GLU A 6 -19.60 2.88 -2.64
CA GLU A 6 -20.86 2.54 -1.95
C GLU A 6 -20.87 1.09 -1.43
N LYS A 7 -20.38 0.12 -2.23
CA LYS A 7 -20.27 -1.28 -1.79
C LYS A 7 -19.41 -1.48 -0.54
N ARG A 8 -18.46 -0.57 -0.27
CA ARG A 8 -17.50 -0.69 0.83
C ARG A 8 -17.83 0.20 2.04
N LYS A 9 -18.94 0.95 2.02
CA LYS A 9 -19.36 1.88 3.09
C LYS A 9 -18.28 2.90 3.49
N ILE A 10 -17.44 3.31 2.55
CA ILE A 10 -16.39 4.32 2.77
C ILE A 10 -17.02 5.69 2.51
N VAL A 11 -17.75 6.26 3.47
CA VAL A 11 -18.46 7.54 3.26
C VAL A 11 -18.16 8.59 4.35
N GLU A 12 -17.62 8.22 5.51
CA GLU A 12 -17.57 9.14 6.66
C GLU A 12 -16.20 9.81 6.94
N GLY A 13 -15.15 9.53 6.14
CA GLY A 13 -13.81 10.14 6.32
C GLY A 13 -13.28 10.96 5.14
N PHE A 14 -13.95 10.92 3.98
CA PHE A 14 -13.41 11.46 2.73
C PHE A 14 -14.50 12.18 1.94
N GLN A 15 -14.37 13.50 1.76
CA GLN A 15 -15.32 14.29 0.98
C GLN A 15 -14.85 14.38 -0.48
N LEU A 16 -15.55 13.68 -1.37
CA LEU A 16 -15.38 13.81 -2.82
C LEU A 16 -15.93 15.18 -3.26
N MET A 17 -15.08 16.04 -3.80
CA MET A 17 -15.52 17.34 -4.34
C MET A 17 -16.10 17.17 -5.75
N PRO A 18 -17.30 17.71 -6.03
CA PRO A 18 -17.87 17.68 -7.37
C PRO A 18 -16.94 18.43 -8.34
N ASP A 19 -16.88 17.98 -9.59
CA ASP A 19 -16.11 18.57 -10.70
C ASP A 19 -14.59 18.33 -10.68
N SER A 20 -14.11 17.42 -9.82
CA SER A 20 -12.70 17.03 -9.77
C SER A 20 -12.55 15.61 -10.28
N VAL A 21 -11.68 15.37 -11.27
CA VAL A 21 -11.18 14.02 -11.54
C VAL A 21 -10.30 13.63 -10.34
N VAL A 22 -10.98 13.10 -9.33
CA VAL A 22 -10.51 12.53 -8.06
C VAL A 22 -9.44 13.33 -7.29
N LYS A 23 -9.89 14.27 -6.44
CA LYS A 23 -9.06 14.92 -5.40
C LYS A 23 -9.12 14.12 -4.10
N PHE A 24 -7.98 13.66 -3.58
CA PHE A 24 -7.85 13.10 -2.24
C PHE A 24 -7.17 14.10 -1.30
N SER A 25 -7.77 14.32 -0.13
CA SER A 25 -7.19 15.10 0.96
C SER A 25 -6.68 14.15 2.03
N ALA A 26 -5.36 13.99 2.15
CA ALA A 26 -4.75 13.27 3.25
C ALA A 26 -4.22 14.27 4.29
N THR A 27 -4.62 14.11 5.55
CA THR A 27 -3.98 14.75 6.71
C THR A 27 -2.72 13.95 7.09
N PRO A 28 -1.65 14.62 7.57
CA PRO A 28 -0.30 14.23 7.20
C PRO A 28 0.31 13.16 8.12
N THR A 29 0.62 11.98 7.57
CA THR A 29 1.92 11.31 7.80
C THR A 29 2.12 10.24 6.72
N LEU A 30 2.57 10.64 5.53
CA LEU A 30 2.98 9.69 4.50
C LEU A 30 4.32 10.15 3.95
N GLU A 31 5.39 9.50 4.41
CA GLU A 31 6.72 9.67 3.84
C GLU A 31 6.77 9.00 2.47
N TRP A 32 7.05 9.80 1.45
CA TRP A 32 7.40 9.33 0.12
C TRP A 32 8.78 8.67 0.16
N VAL A 33 8.83 7.35 -0.05
CA VAL A 33 10.10 6.63 -0.20
C VAL A 33 10.02 5.80 -1.47
N GLU A 34 10.74 6.20 -2.53
CA GLU A 34 10.99 5.34 -3.70
C GLU A 34 12.19 4.43 -3.41
N GLY A 35 12.02 3.12 -3.59
CA GLY A 35 13.09 2.15 -3.40
C GLY A 35 12.60 0.71 -3.38
N MET A 36 13.47 -0.23 -3.78
CA MET A 36 13.22 -1.67 -3.89
C MET A 36 12.80 -2.35 -2.57
N PHE A 37 13.01 -1.68 -1.42
CA PHE A 37 12.57 -2.08 -0.08
C PHE A 37 11.24 -1.42 0.36
N SER A 38 10.68 -0.55 -0.46
CA SER A 38 9.61 0.38 -0.05
C SER A 38 8.22 -0.26 -0.05
N PHE A 39 7.90 -1.16 -0.98
CA PHE A 39 6.54 -1.66 -1.08
C PHE A 39 6.09 -2.45 0.16
N LYS A 40 6.93 -3.40 0.60
CA LYS A 40 6.73 -4.14 1.85
C LYS A 40 6.62 -3.19 3.04
N THR A 41 7.43 -2.14 3.06
CA THR A 41 7.43 -1.10 4.10
C THR A 41 6.12 -0.31 4.10
N ARG A 42 5.56 0.05 2.93
CA ARG A 42 4.27 0.76 2.82
C ARG A 42 3.09 -0.06 3.34
N LEU A 43 3.02 -1.35 3.01
CA LEU A 43 1.98 -2.23 3.58
C LEU A 43 2.09 -2.33 5.11
N ILE A 44 3.31 -2.46 5.63
CA ILE A 44 3.56 -2.51 7.08
C ILE A 44 3.14 -1.20 7.75
N GLN A 45 3.52 -0.05 7.17
CA GLN A 45 3.15 1.26 7.68
C GLN A 45 1.63 1.45 7.68
N ALA A 46 0.95 1.10 6.59
CA ALA A 46 -0.50 1.20 6.51
C ALA A 46 -1.20 0.29 7.54
N ALA A 47 -0.71 -0.94 7.72
CA ALA A 47 -1.23 -1.82 8.77
C ALA A 47 -1.01 -1.21 10.16
N ARG A 48 0.13 -0.56 10.41
CA ARG A 48 0.40 0.13 11.68
C ARG A 48 -0.51 1.33 11.89
N LEU A 49 -0.67 2.19 10.88
CA LEU A 49 -1.56 3.35 10.92
C LEU A 49 -3.00 2.92 11.20
N LYS A 50 -3.47 1.89 10.50
CA LYS A 50 -4.79 1.30 10.72
C LYS A 50 -4.95 0.76 12.14
N ALA A 51 -3.94 0.07 12.68
CA ALA A 51 -3.96 -0.39 14.07
C ALA A 51 -3.98 0.75 15.10
N LEU A 52 -3.54 1.95 14.72
CA LEU A 52 -3.60 3.17 15.53
C LEU A 52 -4.90 3.98 15.31
N GLY A 53 -5.82 3.49 14.48
CA GLY A 53 -7.06 4.21 14.14
C GLY A 53 -6.86 5.39 13.18
N VAL A 54 -5.72 5.44 12.47
CA VAL A 54 -5.44 6.44 11.44
C VAL A 54 -5.81 5.87 10.08
N ASP A 55 -6.72 6.54 9.39
CA ASP A 55 -7.07 6.18 8.02
C ASP A 55 -5.94 6.52 7.05
N CYS A 56 -5.62 5.58 6.15
CA CYS A 56 -4.62 5.77 5.13
C CYS A 56 -5.05 5.12 3.81
N VAL A 57 -4.52 5.64 2.71
CA VAL A 57 -4.61 5.05 1.37
C VAL A 57 -3.20 4.85 0.83
N ILE A 58 -2.94 3.69 0.24
CA ILE A 58 -1.71 3.40 -0.47
C ILE A 58 -2.00 3.56 -1.96
N ILE A 59 -1.22 4.37 -2.65
CA ILE A 59 -1.30 4.55 -4.10
C ILE A 59 -0.12 3.82 -4.73
N ASP A 60 -0.38 2.95 -5.71
CA ASP A 60 0.65 2.24 -6.45
C ASP A 60 0.34 2.28 -7.96
N LYS A 61 1.39 2.34 -8.77
CA LYS A 61 1.30 2.39 -10.24
C LYS A 61 1.02 1.02 -10.84
N ASN A 62 1.41 -0.05 -10.15
CA ASN A 62 1.19 -1.41 -10.62
C ASN A 62 -0.29 -1.76 -10.49
N GLU A 63 -0.76 -2.70 -11.29
CA GLU A 63 -2.18 -3.10 -11.30
C GLU A 63 -2.59 -3.82 -10.01
N GLU A 64 -1.65 -4.55 -9.40
CA GLU A 64 -1.87 -5.36 -8.22
C GLU A 64 -0.86 -5.05 -7.11
N ALA A 65 -1.23 -5.34 -5.86
CA ALA A 65 -0.39 -5.07 -4.69
C ALA A 65 0.97 -5.78 -4.80
N GLU A 66 0.97 -7.00 -5.29
CA GLU A 66 2.17 -7.79 -5.52
C GLU A 66 3.04 -7.32 -6.68
N GLY A 67 2.59 -6.38 -7.51
CA GLY A 67 3.23 -6.01 -8.79
C GLY A 67 4.72 -5.71 -8.66
N ASN A 68 5.12 -5.03 -7.59
CA ASN A 68 6.54 -4.71 -7.31
C ASN A 68 7.45 -5.94 -7.18
N TRP A 69 6.91 -7.09 -6.75
CA TRP A 69 7.62 -8.37 -6.66
C TRP A 69 7.30 -9.29 -7.86
N ALA A 70 6.05 -9.26 -8.33
CA ALA A 70 5.58 -10.10 -9.43
C ALA A 70 6.27 -9.76 -10.77
N GLU A 71 6.61 -8.49 -10.99
CA GLU A 71 7.26 -8.01 -12.22
C GLU A 71 8.80 -8.10 -12.19
N ARG A 72 9.39 -8.64 -11.12
CA ARG A 72 10.84 -8.86 -11.03
C ARG A 72 11.27 -10.07 -11.85
N TYR A 73 12.59 -10.21 -12.06
CA TYR A 73 13.20 -11.36 -12.72
C TYR A 73 12.83 -12.69 -12.03
N ASP A 74 12.62 -13.74 -12.82
CA ASP A 74 12.07 -15.02 -12.33
C ASP A 74 13.00 -15.78 -11.39
N CYS A 75 14.31 -15.58 -11.53
CA CYS A 75 15.32 -16.20 -10.66
C CYS A 75 15.51 -15.46 -9.31
N LEU A 76 14.62 -14.53 -8.95
CA LEU A 76 14.73 -13.78 -7.70
C LEU A 76 14.59 -14.72 -6.49
N LYS A 77 15.67 -14.77 -5.71
CA LYS A 77 15.75 -15.35 -4.38
C LYS A 77 16.43 -14.38 -3.43
N PHE A 78 16.03 -14.39 -2.18
CA PHE A 78 16.69 -13.57 -1.17
C PHE A 78 18.06 -14.15 -0.80
N HIS A 79 19.04 -13.28 -0.58
CA HIS A 79 20.37 -13.67 -0.10
C HIS A 79 20.42 -13.79 1.43
N ILE A 80 19.35 -13.35 2.11
CA ILE A 80 19.17 -13.43 3.56
C ILE A 80 18.07 -14.41 3.91
N GLN A 81 18.11 -14.89 5.17
CA GLN A 81 17.13 -15.82 5.68
C GLN A 81 15.75 -15.17 5.93
N LYS A 82 14.69 -15.97 5.81
CA LYS A 82 13.28 -15.64 6.13
C LYS A 82 13.14 -14.97 7.49
N SER A 83 13.90 -15.42 8.49
CA SER A 83 13.94 -14.85 9.84
C SER A 83 14.28 -13.37 9.86
N CYS A 84 15.21 -12.91 9.01
CA CYS A 84 15.58 -11.50 8.89
C CYS A 84 14.57 -10.67 8.09
N CYS A 85 13.60 -11.33 7.45
CA CYS A 85 12.64 -10.69 6.57
C CYS A 85 11.23 -10.66 7.15
N GLN A 86 10.99 -11.11 8.38
CA GLN A 86 9.63 -11.21 8.91
C GLN A 86 8.87 -9.88 8.85
N THR A 87 7.58 -9.96 8.59
CA THR A 87 6.64 -8.83 8.67
C THR A 87 5.98 -8.83 10.05
N PRO A 88 5.72 -7.64 10.65
CA PRO A 88 4.95 -7.56 11.86
C PRO A 88 3.50 -8.00 11.62
N TYR A 89 2.82 -8.47 12.67
CA TYR A 89 1.40 -8.89 12.67
C TYR A 89 1.06 -10.16 11.89
N LEU A 90 1.72 -10.43 10.77
CA LEU A 90 1.46 -11.61 9.94
C LEU A 90 2.77 -12.22 9.44
N PRO A 91 3.40 -13.17 10.16
CA PRO A 91 4.66 -13.77 9.74
C PRO A 91 4.53 -14.59 8.46
N TYR A 92 5.67 -14.88 7.81
CA TYR A 92 5.70 -15.89 6.75
C TYR A 92 5.29 -17.27 7.28
N PRO A 93 4.64 -18.12 6.46
CA PRO A 93 4.35 -19.51 6.84
C PRO A 93 5.62 -20.27 7.26
N ASP A 94 5.46 -21.21 8.19
CA ASP A 94 6.59 -21.99 8.70
C ASP A 94 7.12 -22.97 7.65
N GLU A 95 6.24 -23.43 6.76
CA GLU A 95 6.54 -24.35 5.65
C GLU A 95 7.43 -23.69 4.57
N TYR A 96 7.47 -22.36 4.52
CA TYR A 96 8.34 -21.66 3.58
C TYR A 96 9.82 -21.91 3.92
N PRO A 97 10.68 -22.13 2.91
CA PRO A 97 12.10 -22.36 3.09
C PRO A 97 12.79 -21.18 3.79
N ALA A 98 13.98 -21.45 4.33
CA ALA A 98 14.82 -20.41 4.93
C ALA A 98 15.20 -19.31 3.93
N ILE A 99 15.31 -19.64 2.64
CA ILE A 99 15.57 -18.66 1.57
C ILE A 99 14.29 -18.47 0.76
N LEU A 100 13.74 -17.26 0.82
CA LEU A 100 12.50 -16.93 0.13
C LEU A 100 12.72 -16.69 -1.36
N GLU A 101 11.81 -17.21 -2.16
CA GLU A 101 11.78 -17.02 -3.62
C GLU A 101 10.67 -16.03 -4.02
N LYS A 102 10.73 -15.51 -5.25
CA LYS A 102 9.75 -14.56 -5.81
C LYS A 102 8.28 -14.95 -5.53
N PRO A 103 7.80 -16.17 -5.82
CA PRO A 103 6.39 -16.51 -5.64
C PRO A 103 5.92 -16.36 -4.19
N MET A 104 6.78 -16.70 -3.22
CA MET A 104 6.49 -16.60 -1.79
C MET A 104 6.37 -15.14 -1.33
N LEU A 105 7.16 -14.24 -1.93
CA LEU A 105 7.08 -12.80 -1.64
C LEU A 105 5.78 -12.21 -2.21
N VAL A 106 5.44 -12.58 -3.45
CA VAL A 106 4.20 -12.20 -4.13
C VAL A 106 2.99 -12.64 -3.31
N GLU A 107 2.91 -13.93 -2.98
CA GLU A 107 1.82 -14.52 -2.21
C GLU A 107 1.69 -13.88 -0.83
N HIS A 108 2.79 -13.74 -0.10
CA HIS A 108 2.77 -13.15 1.23
C HIS A 108 2.31 -11.68 1.21
N THR A 109 2.74 -10.93 0.20
CA THR A 109 2.38 -9.51 0.02
C THR A 109 0.87 -9.35 -0.19
N LYS A 110 0.30 -10.16 -1.09
CA LYS A 110 -1.14 -10.21 -1.33
C LYS A 110 -1.91 -10.59 -0.07
N ARG A 111 -1.50 -11.68 0.59
CA ARG A 111 -2.11 -12.16 1.83
C ARG A 111 -2.07 -11.10 2.93
N TYR A 112 -0.98 -10.34 3.05
CA TYR A 112 -0.84 -9.27 4.05
C TYR A 112 -1.84 -8.14 3.80
N ALA A 113 -1.95 -7.66 2.56
CA ALA A 113 -2.90 -6.62 2.19
C ALA A 113 -4.36 -7.05 2.43
N GLU A 114 -4.69 -8.29 2.06
CA GLU A 114 -6.02 -8.87 2.26
C GLU A 114 -6.36 -9.05 3.74
N THR A 115 -5.44 -9.62 4.54
CA THR A 115 -5.62 -9.90 5.97
C THR A 115 -5.95 -8.63 6.76
N PHE A 116 -5.26 -7.53 6.46
CA PHE A 116 -5.48 -6.26 7.16
C PHE A 116 -6.49 -5.35 6.45
N HIS A 117 -7.11 -5.81 5.36
CA HIS A 117 -8.03 -5.03 4.53
C HIS A 117 -7.48 -3.63 4.23
N LEU A 118 -6.24 -3.57 3.72
CA LEU A 118 -5.56 -2.30 3.45
C LEU A 118 -6.20 -1.59 2.24
N ASN A 119 -6.32 -0.26 2.32
CA ASN A 119 -6.87 0.54 1.23
C ASN A 119 -5.79 0.78 0.17
N LEU A 120 -5.84 -0.01 -0.89
CA LEU A 120 -4.95 0.07 -2.04
C LEU A 120 -5.67 0.72 -3.22
N LEU A 121 -5.05 1.73 -3.79
CA LEU A 121 -5.44 2.39 -5.02
C LEU A 121 -4.36 2.12 -6.07
N ASN A 122 -4.55 1.05 -6.82
CA ASN A 122 -3.62 0.53 -7.82
C ASN A 122 -3.88 1.14 -9.21
N SER A 123 -2.91 1.02 -10.12
CA SER A 123 -2.94 1.59 -11.48
C SER A 123 -2.96 3.13 -11.52
N PHE A 124 -2.44 3.80 -10.49
CA PHE A 124 -2.33 5.27 -10.46
C PHE A 124 -0.90 5.71 -10.19
N THR A 125 -0.43 6.72 -10.93
CA THR A 125 0.90 7.29 -10.72
C THR A 125 0.75 8.71 -10.21
N VAL A 126 1.23 8.99 -9.00
CA VAL A 126 1.21 10.36 -8.49
C VAL A 126 2.22 11.21 -9.28
N GLU A 127 1.72 12.16 -10.06
CA GLU A 127 2.50 13.10 -10.85
C GLU A 127 3.04 14.28 -10.02
N GLY A 128 2.43 14.56 -8.87
CA GLY A 128 2.88 15.63 -7.99
C GLY A 128 2.03 15.80 -6.74
N SER A 129 2.54 16.58 -5.79
CA SER A 129 1.81 16.93 -4.57
C SER A 129 2.00 18.39 -4.20
N SER A 130 0.99 18.99 -3.57
CA SER A 130 1.07 20.32 -2.98
C SER A 130 0.34 20.37 -1.64
N PHE A 131 0.93 21.07 -0.68
CA PHE A 131 0.34 21.22 0.65
C PHE A 131 -0.50 22.49 0.70
N ASN A 132 -1.74 22.38 1.19
CA ASN A 132 -2.59 23.53 1.48
C ASN A 132 -2.47 23.87 2.96
N GLU A 133 -1.66 24.87 3.29
CA GLU A 133 -1.43 25.30 4.69
C GLU A 133 -2.71 25.74 5.39
N SER A 134 -3.59 26.48 4.70
CA SER A 134 -4.84 26.99 5.30
C SER A 134 -5.80 25.89 5.75
N LYS A 135 -5.77 24.73 5.07
CA LYS A 135 -6.62 23.58 5.38
C LYS A 135 -5.87 22.48 6.13
N GLY A 136 -4.54 22.53 6.15
CA GLY A 136 -3.71 21.45 6.69
C GLY A 136 -3.78 20.15 5.88
N THR A 137 -4.05 20.24 4.57
CA THR A 137 -4.34 19.08 3.71
C THR A 137 -3.39 18.96 2.54
N TRP A 138 -2.98 17.74 2.20
CA TRP A 138 -2.23 17.47 0.97
C TRP A 138 -3.17 17.30 -0.24
N HIS A 139 -2.76 17.87 -1.37
CA HIS A 139 -3.37 17.63 -2.68
C HIS A 139 -2.39 16.80 -3.50
N PHE A 140 -2.90 15.74 -4.12
CA PHE A 140 -2.13 14.90 -5.02
C PHE A 140 -2.70 14.99 -6.44
N LYS A 141 -1.81 15.03 -7.42
CA LYS A 141 -2.14 14.84 -8.84
C LYS A 141 -1.76 13.41 -9.18
N ILE A 142 -2.71 12.63 -9.69
CA ILE A 142 -2.57 11.21 -10.08
C ILE A 142 -2.91 11.01 -11.55
#